data_AF-A0A3B7MVN5-F1
#
_entry.id   AF-A0A3B7MVN5-F1
#
_cell.length_a   1.000
_cell.length_b   1.000
_cell.length_c   1.000
_cell.angle_alpha   90.00
_cell.angle_beta   90.00
_cell.angle_gamma   90.00
#
_symmetry.space_group_name_H-M   'P 1'
#
loop_
_entity.id
_entity.type
_entity.pdbx_description
1 polymer ?
#
loop_
_entity_poly.entity_id
_entity_poly.type
_entity_poly.pdbx_seq_one_letter_code
_entity_poly.pdbx_strand_id
1 'polypeptide(L)'
;MKCQQPSIAKPVPAPAIDRNTSPVLLNLGDSLEIMRGYNLERIQELSIRLRGLNLMENAREISAVCHEIIRAKQALNKLIMKAGYQA
;
A
#
# COMPACT_ATOMS: atom_id res chain seq x y z
N MET A 1 -54.81 -39.76 2.61
CA MET A 1 -54.12 -38.45 2.68
C MET A 1 -52.82 -38.65 3.45
N LYS A 2 -51.66 -38.58 2.79
CA LYS A 2 -50.33 -38.88 3.38
C LYS A 2 -49.62 -37.57 3.74
N CYS A 3 -49.23 -37.41 5.00
CA CYS A 3 -48.37 -36.31 5.44
C CYS A 3 -46.90 -36.67 5.11
N GLN A 4 -46.23 -35.85 4.31
CA GLN A 4 -44.78 -35.93 4.09
C GLN A 4 -44.06 -35.03 5.10
N GLN A 5 -43.18 -35.61 5.90
CA GLN A 5 -42.20 -34.86 6.70
C GLN A 5 -41.00 -34.45 5.82
N PRO A 6 -40.45 -33.23 5.96
CA PRO A 6 -39.22 -32.86 5.28
C PRO A 6 -37.99 -33.50 5.95
N SER A 7 -37.15 -34.10 5.11
CA SER A 7 -35.88 -34.75 5.43
C SER A 7 -34.84 -33.75 5.95
N ILE A 8 -34.24 -34.04 7.09
CA ILE A 8 -33.17 -33.24 7.71
C ILE A 8 -31.89 -33.41 6.89
N ALA A 9 -31.45 -32.35 6.23
CA ALA A 9 -30.15 -32.31 5.55
C ALA A 9 -29.01 -32.42 6.58
N LYS A 10 -28.07 -33.34 6.36
CA LYS A 10 -26.86 -33.49 7.16
C LYS A 10 -26.00 -32.22 7.07
N PRO A 11 -25.37 -31.75 8.17
CA PRO A 11 -24.42 -30.65 8.10
C PRO A 11 -23.17 -31.09 7.33
N VAL A 12 -22.83 -30.34 6.28
CA VAL A 12 -21.55 -30.45 5.59
C VAL A 12 -20.44 -30.02 6.56
N PRO A 13 -19.34 -30.78 6.73
CA PRO A 13 -18.23 -30.31 7.55
C PRO A 13 -17.59 -29.10 6.85
N ALA A 14 -17.63 -27.96 7.52
CA ALA A 14 -16.95 -26.74 7.07
C ALA A 14 -15.44 -27.03 6.90
N PRO A 15 -14.79 -26.51 5.85
CA PRO A 15 -13.36 -26.66 5.70
C PRO A 15 -12.67 -26.01 6.90
N ALA A 16 -11.78 -26.77 7.53
CA ALA A 16 -10.97 -26.29 8.65
C ALA A 16 -10.13 -25.10 8.15
N ILE A 17 -10.53 -23.90 8.55
CA ILE A 17 -9.74 -22.69 8.35
C ILE A 17 -8.52 -22.84 9.25
N ASP A 18 -7.38 -23.14 8.64
CA ASP A 18 -6.08 -23.15 9.28
C ASP A 18 -5.80 -21.76 9.85
N ARG A 19 -5.98 -21.60 11.17
CA ARG A 19 -5.88 -20.34 11.91
C ARG A 19 -4.44 -19.97 12.25
N ASN A 20 -3.50 -20.17 11.32
CA ASN A 20 -2.10 -19.87 11.58
C ASN A 20 -1.44 -18.85 10.65
N THR A 21 -2.19 -18.21 9.75
CA THR A 21 -1.69 -17.05 9.01
C THR A 21 -2.37 -15.79 9.56
N SER A 22 -1.64 -15.03 10.38
CA SER A 22 -2.16 -13.79 10.96
C SER A 22 -2.59 -12.82 9.84
N PRO A 23 -3.88 -12.44 9.74
CA PRO A 23 -4.36 -11.51 8.71
C PRO A 23 -3.69 -10.13 8.77
N VAL A 24 -3.03 -9.81 9.89
CA VAL A 24 -2.25 -8.59 10.08
C VAL A 24 -0.99 -8.55 9.20
N LEU A 25 -0.34 -9.71 8.98
CA LEU A 25 0.89 -9.79 8.17
C LEU A 25 0.59 -9.66 6.66
N LEU A 26 -0.52 -10.23 6.19
CA LEU A 26 -0.98 -10.11 4.81
C LEU A 26 -1.30 -8.65 4.45
N ASN A 27 -1.96 -7.91 5.36
CA ASN A 27 -2.29 -6.50 5.14
C ASN A 27 -1.07 -5.56 5.20
N LEU A 28 0.00 -5.94 5.92
CA LEU A 28 1.17 -5.08 6.07
C LEU A 28 2.02 -5.04 4.78
N GLY A 29 2.16 -6.19 4.10
CA GLY A 29 2.85 -6.27 2.81
C GLY A 29 2.17 -5.40 1.76
N ASP A 30 0.85 -5.53 1.62
CA ASP A 30 0.03 -4.71 0.72
C ASP A 30 0.13 -3.22 1.06
N SER A 31 0.12 -2.86 2.35
CA SER A 31 0.27 -1.48 2.80
C SER A 31 1.64 -0.89 2.47
N LEU A 32 2.73 -1.66 2.63
CA LEU A 32 4.09 -1.23 2.28
C LEU A 32 4.24 -1.03 0.77
N GLU A 33 3.65 -1.91 -0.04
CA GLU A 33 3.66 -1.79 -1.50
C GLU A 33 2.89 -0.57 -1.99
N ILE A 34 1.68 -0.33 -1.45
CA ILE A 34 0.89 0.86 -1.74
C ILE A 34 1.65 2.13 -1.37
N MET A 35 2.26 2.18 -0.17
CA MET A 35 3.06 3.33 0.24
C MET A 35 4.29 3.55 -0.66
N ARG A 36 4.91 2.48 -1.14
CA ARG A 36 6.03 2.57 -2.09
C ARG A 36 5.56 3.14 -3.42
N GLY A 37 4.47 2.63 -3.98
CA GLY A 37 3.87 3.12 -5.22
C GLY A 37 3.53 4.60 -5.15
N TYR A 38 2.81 5.01 -4.10
CA TYR A 38 2.45 6.41 -3.85
C TYR A 38 3.66 7.34 -3.84
N ASN A 39 4.73 6.99 -3.11
CA ASN A 39 5.90 7.86 -3.03
C ASN A 39 6.67 7.94 -4.37
N LEU A 40 6.68 6.87 -5.17
CA LEU A 40 7.28 6.88 -6.51
C LEU A 40 6.50 7.77 -7.47
N GLU A 41 5.18 7.62 -7.52
CA GLU A 41 4.29 8.47 -8.30
C GLU A 41 4.43 9.94 -7.89
N ARG A 42 4.45 10.20 -6.58
CA ARG A 42 4.61 11.56 -6.06
C ARG A 42 5.93 12.20 -6.47
N ILE A 43 7.03 11.45 -6.47
CA ILE A 43 8.33 11.95 -6.96
C ILE A 43 8.24 12.27 -8.45
N GLN A 44 7.59 11.43 -9.24
CA GLN A 44 7.44 11.63 -10.68
C GLN A 44 6.61 12.89 -10.98
N GLU A 45 5.47 13.07 -10.32
CA GLU A 45 4.64 14.29 -10.43
C GLU A 45 5.43 15.55 -10.09
N LEU A 46 6.12 15.54 -8.96
CA LEU A 46 6.92 16.69 -8.51
C LEU A 46 8.07 16.97 -9.48
N SER A 47 8.68 15.94 -10.05
CA SER A 47 9.75 16.09 -11.05
C SER A 47 9.22 16.66 -12.37
N ILE A 48 8.01 16.29 -12.78
CA ILE A 48 7.33 16.88 -13.93
C ILE A 48 7.05 18.36 -13.66
N ARG A 49 6.46 18.68 -12.50
CA ARG A 49 6.19 20.07 -12.09
C ARG A 49 7.46 20.90 -12.09
N LEU A 50 8.55 20.38 -11.52
CA LEU A 50 9.84 21.07 -11.43
C LEU A 50 10.40 21.44 -12.80
N ARG A 51 10.24 20.58 -13.82
CA ARG A 51 10.67 20.85 -15.19
C ARG A 51 9.91 22.00 -15.86
N GLY A 52 8.70 22.31 -15.38
CA GLY A 52 7.89 23.41 -15.88
C GLY A 52 8.16 24.75 -15.19
N LEU A 53 8.97 24.78 -14.12
CA LEU A 53 9.24 26.01 -13.37
C LEU A 53 10.42 26.77 -13.95
N ASN A 54 10.29 28.09 -14.03
CA ASN A 54 11.37 28.97 -14.41
C ASN A 54 12.30 29.22 -13.21
N LEU A 55 13.61 29.04 -13.42
CA LEU A 55 14.59 29.16 -12.34
C LEU A 55 14.66 30.56 -11.72
N MET A 56 14.53 31.61 -12.53
CA MET A 56 14.66 33.00 -12.08
C MET A 56 13.38 33.50 -11.41
N GLU A 57 12.22 33.02 -11.86
CA GLU A 57 10.91 33.52 -11.41
C GLU A 57 10.34 32.68 -10.26
N ASN A 58 10.60 31.37 -10.25
CA ASN A 58 9.95 30.42 -9.34
C ASN A 58 10.90 29.87 -8.27
N ALA A 59 12.00 30.55 -7.92
CA ALA A 59 13.02 30.03 -7.00
C ALA A 59 12.47 29.50 -5.66
N ARG A 60 11.48 30.18 -5.06
CA ARG A 60 10.83 29.72 -3.82
C ARG A 60 10.02 28.44 -4.02
N GLU A 61 9.27 28.36 -5.12
CA GLU A 61 8.46 27.19 -5.45
C GLU A 61 9.35 25.99 -5.80
N ILE A 62 10.42 26.22 -6.57
CA ILE A 62 11.47 25.22 -6.85
C ILE A 62 12.04 24.66 -5.56
N SER A 63 12.39 25.51 -4.59
CA SER A 63 12.89 25.06 -3.28
C SER A 63 11.84 24.20 -2.55
N ALA A 64 10.58 24.61 -2.55
CA ALA A 64 9.51 23.84 -1.91
C ALA A 64 9.31 22.46 -2.57
N VAL A 65 9.26 22.42 -3.90
CA VAL A 65 9.13 21.17 -4.69
C VAL A 65 10.32 20.25 -4.45
N CYS A 66 11.55 20.77 -4.44
CA CYS A 66 12.75 20.00 -4.13
C CYS A 66 12.70 19.40 -2.73
N HIS A 67 12.26 20.16 -1.71
CA HIS A 67 12.09 19.63 -0.36
C HIS A 67 11.03 18.53 -0.28
N GLU A 68 9.92 18.63 -1.03
CA GLU A 68 8.94 17.55 -1.12
C GLU A 68 9.51 16.29 -1.76
N ILE A 69 10.29 16.42 -2.84
CA ILE A 69 10.98 15.28 -3.47
C ILE A 69 11.93 14.60 -2.48
N ILE A 70 12.71 15.39 -1.72
CA ILE A 70 13.62 14.86 -0.70
C ILE A 70 12.85 14.08 0.37
N ARG A 71 11.74 14.63 0.88
CA ARG A 71 10.90 13.96 1.89
C ARG A 71 10.31 12.64 1.37
N ALA A 72 9.80 12.61 0.15
CA ALA A 72 9.28 11.38 -0.46
C ALA A 72 10.38 10.32 -0.65
N LYS A 73 11.58 10.72 -1.09
CA LYS A 73 12.75 9.83 -1.18
C LYS A 73 13.17 9.27 0.18
N GLN A 74 13.16 10.10 1.22
CA GLN A 74 13.45 9.66 2.59
C GLN A 74 12.41 8.65 3.09
N ALA A 75 11.13 8.85 2.76
CA ALA A 75 10.07 7.88 3.08
C ALA A 75 10.30 6.54 2.38
N LEU A 76 10.64 6.54 1.08
CA LEU A 76 11.01 5.32 0.34
C LEU A 76 12.20 4.60 0.96
N ASN A 77 13.26 5.33 1.32
CA ASN A 77 14.43 4.73 1.98
C ASN A 77 14.04 4.08 3.31
N LYS A 78 13.15 4.70 4.09
CA LYS A 78 12.64 4.10 5.34
C LYS A 78 11.84 2.83 5.08
N LEU A 79 11.03 2.78 4.01
CA LEU A 79 10.28 1.58 3.63
C LEU A 79 11.23 0.45 3.21
N ILE A 80 12.26 0.75 2.41
CA ILE A 80 13.27 -0.22 1.98
C ILE A 80 14.04 -0.78 3.19
N MET A 81 14.47 0.09 4.10
CA MET A 81 15.19 -0.35 5.31
C MET A 81 14.31 -1.19 6.23
N LYS A 82 13.01 -0.90 6.32
CA LYS A 82 12.05 -1.72 7.07
C LYS A 82 11.81 -3.08 6.41
N ALA A 83 11.72 -3.13 5.09
CA ALA A 83 11.54 -4.37 4.34
C ALA A 83 12.81 -5.25 4.39
N GLY A 84 14.00 -4.64 4.30
CA GLY A 84 15.27 -5.35 4.42
C GLY A 84 15.58 -5.88 5.83
N TYR A 85 14.89 -5.38 6.86
CA TYR A 85 14.97 -5.91 8.24
C TYR A 85 14.02 -7.09 8.47
N GLN A 86 13.08 -7.35 7.56
CA GLN A 86 12.13 -8.46 7.62
C GLN A 86 12.46 -9.60 6.63
N ALA A 87 13.59 -9.52 5.93
CA ALA A 87 14.09 -10.54 5.02
C ALA A 87 15.09 -11.48 5.71
#